data_AF-A0A0K0EL98-F1
#
_entry.id   AF-A0A0K0EL98-F1
#
_cell.length_a   1.000
_cell.length_b   1.000
_cell.length_c   1.000
_cell.angle_alpha   90.00
_cell.angle_beta   90.00
_cell.angle_gamma   90.00
#
_symmetry.space_group_name_H-M   'P 1'
#
loop_
_entity.id
_entity.type
_entity.pdbx_description
1 polymer ?
#
loop_
_entity_poly.entity_id
_entity_poly.type
_entity_poly.pdbx_seq_one_letter_code
_entity_poly.pdbx_strand_id
1 'polypeptide(L)'
;MAKATKKVTKKPKDPNAPKRALSAFFFWLKENRERIKKPGMGVAEVAKAAGLEWNALTDKKKWEKKAEDDKKRYERDLENYKKMQAS
;
A
#
# COMPACT_ATOMS: atom_id res chain seq x y z
N MET A 1 -21.11 -9.98 -26.05
CA MET A 1 -20.54 -9.08 -25.03
C MET A 1 -19.79 -9.92 -24.00
N ALA A 2 -18.46 -9.92 -23.99
CA ALA A 2 -17.69 -10.61 -22.97
C ALA A 2 -16.44 -9.77 -22.65
N LYS A 3 -16.48 -9.02 -21.53
CA LYS A 3 -15.32 -8.33 -21.00
C LYS A 3 -14.35 -9.42 -20.52
N ALA A 4 -13.38 -9.76 -21.38
CA ALA A 4 -12.31 -10.69 -21.06
C ALA A 4 -11.58 -10.20 -19.81
N THR A 5 -11.90 -10.80 -18.67
CA THR A 5 -11.15 -10.63 -17.43
C THR A 5 -9.77 -11.22 -17.68
N LYS A 6 -8.80 -10.38 -18.07
CA LYS A 6 -7.39 -10.74 -18.06
C LYS A 6 -7.07 -11.10 -16.61
N LYS A 7 -7.13 -12.41 -16.30
CA LYS A 7 -6.47 -13.02 -15.16
C LYS A 7 -5.00 -12.65 -15.33
N VAL A 8 -4.59 -11.54 -14.72
CA VAL A 8 -3.18 -11.22 -14.55
C VAL A 8 -2.68 -12.38 -13.71
N THR A 9 -2.11 -13.36 -14.39
CA THR A 9 -1.30 -14.41 -13.81
C THR A 9 -0.39 -13.69 -12.85
N LYS A 10 -0.58 -13.95 -11.55
CA LYS A 10 0.32 -13.49 -10.52
C LYS A 10 1.67 -14.04 -10.95
N LYS A 11 2.47 -13.27 -11.70
CA LYS A 11 3.90 -13.54 -11.83
C LYS A 11 4.31 -13.82 -10.38
N PRO A 12 4.89 -15.01 -10.09
CA PRO A 12 5.37 -15.29 -8.75
C PRO A 12 6.34 -14.17 -8.47
N LYS A 13 5.84 -13.17 -7.75
CA LYS A 13 6.63 -12.05 -7.30
C LYS A 13 7.58 -12.75 -6.37
N ASP A 14 8.84 -12.86 -6.78
CA ASP A 14 9.73 -13.81 -6.15
C ASP A 14 9.60 -13.67 -4.65
N PRO A 15 9.53 -14.77 -3.89
CA PRO A 15 9.26 -14.72 -2.46
C PRO A 15 10.26 -13.84 -1.70
N ASN A 16 11.43 -13.61 -2.29
CA ASN A 16 12.48 -12.74 -1.76
C ASN A 16 12.31 -11.25 -2.11
N ALA A 17 11.33 -10.91 -2.95
CA ALA A 17 11.12 -9.53 -3.38
C ALA A 17 10.73 -8.66 -2.19
N PRO A 18 11.41 -7.51 -2.01
CA PRO A 18 11.14 -6.57 -0.93
C PRO A 18 9.67 -6.16 -0.97
N LYS A 19 9.04 -6.08 0.20
CA LYS A 19 7.65 -5.63 0.27
C LYS A 19 7.60 -4.14 -0.03
N ARG A 20 6.78 -3.74 -1.03
CA ARG A 20 6.67 -2.35 -1.48
C ARG A 20 6.46 -1.40 -0.29
N ALA A 21 7.17 -0.28 -0.33
CA ALA A 21 6.96 0.80 0.63
C ALA A 21 5.48 1.17 0.73
N LEU A 22 5.04 1.38 1.95
CA LEU A 22 3.71 1.85 2.27
C LEU A 22 3.69 3.37 2.05
N SER A 23 2.76 3.83 1.22
CA SER A 23 2.48 5.26 1.06
C SER A 23 1.86 5.84 2.33
N ALA A 24 1.88 7.17 2.45
CA ALA A 24 1.31 7.92 3.57
C ALA A 24 -0.14 7.53 3.84
N PHE A 25 -0.91 7.33 2.76
CA PHE A 25 -2.28 6.84 2.83
C PHE A 25 -2.40 5.49 3.55
N PHE A 26 -1.48 4.55 3.33
CA PHE A 26 -1.52 3.25 4.01
C PHE A 26 -1.15 3.34 5.49
N PHE A 27 -0.22 4.23 5.85
CA PHE A 27 0.07 4.51 7.27
C PHE A 27 -1.13 5.13 7.97
N TRP A 28 -1.75 6.14 7.34
CA TRP A 28 -2.98 6.75 7.83
C TRP A 28 -4.10 5.73 7.93
N LEU A 29 -4.30 4.91 6.89
CA LEU A 29 -5.29 3.84 6.88
C LEU A 29 -5.00 2.80 7.95
N LYS A 30 -3.75 2.50 8.28
CA LYS A 30 -3.44 1.52 9.34
C LYS A 30 -3.92 2.01 10.71
N GLU A 31 -3.79 3.30 10.99
CA GLU A 31 -4.28 3.93 12.23
C GLU A 31 -5.80 4.11 12.20
N ASN A 32 -6.35 4.58 11.06
CA ASN A 32 -7.77 4.86 10.93
C ASN A 32 -8.63 3.66 10.53
N ARG A 33 -8.06 2.53 10.08
CA ARG A 33 -8.84 1.36 9.68
C ARG A 33 -9.71 0.91 10.83
N GLU A 34 -9.24 0.97 12.07
CA GLU A 34 -10.02 0.49 13.22
C GLU A 34 -11.18 1.43 13.52
N ARG A 35 -10.99 2.72 13.23
CA ARG A 35 -12.03 3.75 13.30
C ARG A 35 -13.08 3.62 12.21
N ILE A 36 -12.65 3.32 10.97
CA ILE A 36 -13.52 3.26 9.78
C ILE A 36 -14.15 1.87 9.62
N LYS A 37 -13.43 0.80 10.01
CA LYS A 37 -13.88 -0.59 9.90
C LYS A 37 -15.02 -0.82 10.88
N LYS A 38 -16.23 -0.60 10.39
CA LYS A 38 -17.46 -0.99 11.04
C LYS A 38 -17.74 -2.47 10.77
N PRO A 39 -18.31 -3.22 11.74
CA PRO A 39 -18.77 -4.59 11.49
C PRO A 39 -19.79 -4.57 10.33
N GLY A 40 -19.53 -5.37 9.30
CA GLY A 40 -20.36 -5.44 8.08
C GLY A 40 -19.91 -4.56 6.91
N MET A 41 -19.03 -3.57 7.13
CA MET A 41 -18.49 -2.78 6.02
C MET A 41 -17.39 -3.56 5.29
N GLY A 42 -17.59 -3.80 4.00
CA GLY A 42 -16.59 -4.47 3.16
C GLY A 42 -15.32 -3.62 2.99
N VAL A 43 -14.18 -4.27 2.73
CA VAL A 43 -12.87 -3.59 2.55
C VAL A 43 -12.95 -2.49 1.48
N ALA A 44 -13.76 -2.69 0.43
CA ALA A 44 -13.97 -1.70 -0.62
C ALA A 44 -14.66 -0.42 -0.11
N GLU A 45 -15.69 -0.55 0.74
CA GLU A 45 -16.39 0.60 1.32
C GLU A 45 -15.52 1.34 2.33
N VAL A 46 -14.77 0.60 3.17
CA VAL A 46 -13.75 1.18 4.06
C VAL A 46 -12.71 1.96 3.26
N ALA A 47 -12.23 1.42 2.14
CA ALA A 47 -11.25 2.09 1.29
C ALA A 47 -11.79 3.36 0.62
N LYS A 48 -13.07 3.37 0.21
CA LYS A 48 -13.73 4.57 -0.31
C LYS A 48 -13.85 5.65 0.76
N ALA A 49 -14.38 5.32 1.94
CA ALA A 49 -14.51 6.25 3.06
C ALA A 49 -13.15 6.80 3.50
N ALA A 50 -12.16 5.92 3.61
CA ALA A 50 -10.78 6.27 3.88
C ALA A 50 -10.19 7.25 2.86
N GLY A 51 -10.43 7.02 1.56
CA GLY A 51 -9.96 7.90 0.50
C GLY A 51 -10.55 9.30 0.59
N LEU A 52 -11.84 9.41 0.96
CA LEU A 52 -12.50 10.70 1.15
C LEU A 52 -11.93 11.45 2.36
N GLU A 53 -11.81 10.79 3.51
CA GLU A 53 -11.19 11.38 4.71
C GLU A 53 -9.72 11.75 4.46
N TRP A 54 -8.98 10.93 3.72
CA TRP A 54 -7.60 11.22 3.33
C TRP A 54 -7.49 12.45 2.44
N ASN A 55 -8.42 12.64 1.50
CA ASN A 55 -8.44 13.84 0.66
C ASN A 55 -8.83 15.09 1.46
N ALA A 56 -9.74 14.96 2.43
CA ALA A 56 -10.12 16.03 3.34
C ALA A 56 -9.02 16.40 4.35
N LEU A 57 -8.10 15.48 4.63
CA LEU A 57 -6.96 15.72 5.51
C LEU A 57 -5.99 16.75 4.89
N THR A 58 -5.78 17.87 5.55
CA THR A 58 -4.81 18.89 5.14
C THR A 58 -3.40 18.57 5.64
N ASP A 59 -3.26 18.13 6.90
CA ASP A 59 -1.96 17.79 7.47
C ASP A 59 -1.59 16.32 7.19
N LYS A 60 -1.12 16.05 5.97
CA LYS A 60 -0.63 14.72 5.59
C LYS A 60 0.82 14.49 6.02
N LYS A 61 1.50 15.54 6.50
CA LYS A 61 2.96 15.59 6.69
C LYS A 61 3.45 14.53 7.68
N LYS A 62 2.67 14.28 8.75
CA LYS A 62 2.97 13.21 9.71
C LYS A 62 3.07 11.84 9.04
N TRP A 63 2.16 11.52 8.12
CA TRP A 63 2.13 10.24 7.41
C TRP A 63 3.05 10.21 6.20
N GLU A 64 3.24 11.34 5.53
CA GLU A 64 4.24 11.50 4.46
C GLU A 64 5.65 11.26 4.98
N LYS A 65 5.99 11.78 6.18
CA LYS A 65 7.27 11.49 6.81
C LYS A 65 7.46 10.00 7.11
N LYS A 66 6.41 9.32 7.61
CA LYS A 66 6.44 7.86 7.82
C LYS A 66 6.62 7.11 6.49
N ALA A 67 5.95 7.57 5.44
CA ALA A 67 6.03 6.99 4.10
C ALA A 67 7.39 7.21 3.44
N GLU A 68 8.01 8.37 3.66
CA GLU A 68 9.34 8.68 3.17
C GLU A 68 10.39 7.80 3.84
N ASP A 69 10.29 7.59 5.16
CA ASP A 69 11.16 6.68 5.90
C ASP A 69 11.03 5.22 5.39
N ASP A 70 9.80 4.74 5.22
CA ASP A 70 9.55 3.40 4.70
C ASP A 70 9.95 3.26 3.22
N LYS A 71 9.85 4.34 2.44
CA LYS A 71 10.38 4.41 1.08
C LYS A 71 11.88 4.20 1.07
N LYS A 72 12.64 4.88 1.94
CA LYS A 72 14.10 4.71 2.05
C LYS A 72 14.46 3.27 2.45
N ARG A 73 13.71 2.69 3.40
CA ARG A 73 13.86 1.28 3.78
C ARG A 73 13.64 0.35 2.58
N TYR A 74 12.56 0.55 1.84
CA TYR A 74 12.24 -0.25 0.66
C TYR A 74 13.26 -0.08 -0.46
N GLU A 75 13.76 1.13 -0.71
CA GLU A 75 14.80 1.39 -1.72
C GLU A 75 16.07 0.58 -1.42
N ARG A 76 16.49 0.54 -0.15
CA ARG A 76 17.63 -0.28 0.30
C ARG A 76 17.39 -1.78 0.13
N ASP A 77 16.21 -2.26 0.55
CA ASP A 77 15.84 -3.68 0.44
C ASP A 77 15.73 -4.11 -1.04
N LEU A 78 15.24 -3.20 -1.89
CA LEU A 78 15.12 -3.39 -3.33
C LEU A 78 16.45 -3.36 -4.06
N GLU A 79 17.41 -2.55 -3.62
CA GLU A 79 18.76 -2.61 -4.15
C GLU A 79 19.43 -3.95 -3.83
N ASN A 80 19.34 -4.40 -2.57
CA ASN A 80 19.87 -5.70 -2.15
C ASN A 80 19.21 -6.86 -2.91
N TYR A 81 17.89 -6.81 -3.05
CA TYR A 81 17.15 -7.80 -3.79
C TYR A 81 17.49 -7.81 -5.29
N LYS A 82 17.65 -6.64 -5.92
CA LYS A 82 18.10 -6.55 -7.31
C LYS A 82 19.50 -7.13 -7.48
N LYS A 83 20.42 -6.87 -6.55
CA LYS A 83 21.76 -7.49 -6.54
C LYS A 83 21.66 -9.01 -6.42
N MET A 84 20.81 -9.51 -5.52
CA MET A 84 20.60 -10.95 -5.30
C MET A 84 19.90 -11.65 -6.48
N GLN A 85 19.04 -10.96 -7.22
CA GLN A 85 18.39 -11.50 -8.42
C GLN A 85 19.27 -11.47 -9.67
N ALA A 86 20.33 -10.66 -9.65
CA ALA A 86 21.28 -10.53 -10.76
C ALA A 86 22.47 -11.51 -10.65
N SER A 87 22.56 -12.30 -9.58
CA SER A 87 23.52 -13.42 -9.41
C SER A 87 22.77 -14.74 -9.38
#